data_AF-A0A822JJC0-F1
#
_entry.id   AF-A0A822JJC0-F1
#
_cell.length_a   1.000
_cell.length_b   1.000
_cell.length_c   1.000
_cell.angle_alpha   90.00
_cell.angle_beta   90.00
_cell.angle_gamma   90.00
#
_symmetry.space_group_name_H-M   'P 1'
#
loop_
_entity.id
_entity.type
_entity.pdbx_description
1 polymer ?
#
loop_
_entity_poly.entity_id
_entity_poly.type
_entity_poly.pdbx_seq_one_letter_code
_entity_poly.pdbx_strand_id
1 'polypeptide(L)'
;MAKRIAPRYDRLFSEGKFNATLLIGPDPLGANFDFKVFLEARRRLISIGFRLTDSKRGFVEYQKIFNYNNKNIKARIRLFLGRNFSGNLQETWRESIANEDLIYLKTHAGYGKHLSLSDDVSYFTDALKEGFDLPDRKLYQLFYLDCCKSEMYYKDVFRNYFGGDGADLILHKWFCDYMIIGPVVVLLRELMAGSDFETIVSKMNEEYGIPHFDVEDDPADKRLDRKMVTYSISQK
;
A
#
# COMPACT_ATOMS: atom_id res chain seq x y z
N MET A 1 -6.38 8.88 26.45
CA MET A 1 -5.66 8.96 25.15
C MET A 1 -4.96 7.64 24.93
N ALA A 2 -5.26 6.92 23.84
CA ALA A 2 -4.46 5.76 23.47
C ALA A 2 -3.07 6.25 23.08
N LYS A 3 -2.04 5.83 23.80
CA LYS A 3 -0.64 6.12 23.47
C LYS A 3 -0.41 5.56 22.07
N ARG A 4 -0.16 6.41 21.07
CA ARG A 4 0.18 5.97 19.70
C ARG A 4 1.47 5.16 19.81
N ILE A 5 1.38 3.84 19.68
CA ILE A 5 2.55 2.96 19.63
C ILE A 5 3.08 3.06 18.20
N ALA A 6 4.37 3.34 18.03
CA ALA A 6 5.02 3.37 16.73
C ALA A 6 4.72 2.05 15.96
N PRO A 7 4.44 2.10 14.65
CA PRO A 7 4.18 0.91 13.86
C PRO A 7 5.33 -0.09 13.99
N ARG A 8 4.99 -1.37 14.22
CA ARG A 8 5.94 -2.49 14.35
C ARG A 8 6.46 -2.97 12.99
N TYR A 9 7.02 -2.06 12.18
CA TYR A 9 7.56 -2.38 10.85
C TYR A 9 8.65 -3.47 10.89
N ASP A 10 9.30 -3.66 12.04
CA ASP A 10 10.22 -4.77 12.31
C ASP A 10 9.61 -6.15 12.02
N ARG A 11 8.29 -6.31 12.23
CA ARG A 11 7.59 -7.57 12.01
C ARG A 11 7.47 -7.97 10.53
N LEU A 12 7.48 -7.00 9.61
CA LEU A 12 7.43 -7.24 8.15
C LEU A 12 8.63 -8.04 7.62
N PHE A 13 9.72 -8.12 8.37
CA PHE A 13 10.97 -8.77 7.96
C PHE A 13 11.32 -10.02 8.77
N SER A 14 10.44 -10.40 9.69
CA SER A 14 10.71 -11.46 10.68
C SER A 14 11.03 -12.82 10.07
N GLU A 15 10.50 -13.11 8.88
CA GLU A 15 10.66 -14.38 8.16
C GLU A 15 11.87 -14.41 7.20
N GLY A 16 12.70 -13.36 7.18
CA GLY A 16 13.83 -13.25 6.24
C GLY A 16 13.42 -12.99 4.78
N LYS A 17 12.13 -12.80 4.53
CA LYS A 17 11.54 -12.45 3.24
C LYS A 17 10.64 -11.24 3.42
N PHE A 18 10.52 -10.45 2.35
CA PHE A 18 9.59 -9.34 2.26
C PHE A 18 8.91 -9.39 0.89
N ASN A 19 7.64 -9.74 0.87
CA ASN A 19 6.86 -9.77 -0.34
C ASN A 19 5.95 -8.54 -0.37
N ALA A 20 5.95 -7.83 -1.50
CA ALA A 20 4.97 -6.79 -1.71
C ALA A 20 4.27 -6.88 -3.07
N THR A 21 3.02 -6.42 -3.10
CA THR A 21 2.23 -6.18 -4.31
C THR A 21 1.88 -4.70 -4.41
N LEU A 22 2.23 -4.08 -5.53
CA LEU A 22 1.85 -2.72 -5.91
C LEU A 22 0.85 -2.83 -7.07
N LEU A 23 -0.39 -2.47 -6.82
CA LEU A 23 -1.46 -2.54 -7.81
C LEU A 23 -1.90 -1.14 -8.21
N ILE A 24 -1.70 -0.81 -9.49
CA ILE A 24 -2.18 0.42 -10.10
C ILE A 24 -3.49 0.10 -10.81
N GLY A 25 -4.59 0.55 -10.24
CA GLY A 25 -5.93 0.45 -10.81
C GLY A 25 -6.11 1.29 -12.07
N PRO A 26 -7.18 1.05 -12.83
CA PRO A 26 -7.51 1.78 -14.03
C PRO A 26 -7.94 3.20 -13.69
N ASP A 27 -7.60 4.14 -14.56
CA ASP A 27 -8.18 5.47 -14.51
C ASP A 27 -9.64 5.48 -15.01
N PRO A 28 -10.41 6.56 -14.79
CA PRO A 28 -11.61 6.83 -15.57
C PRO A 28 -11.34 6.73 -17.07
N LEU A 29 -12.34 6.32 -17.84
CA LEU A 29 -12.24 6.18 -19.29
C LEU A 29 -11.73 7.47 -19.94
N GLY A 30 -10.66 7.36 -20.75
CA GLY A 30 -10.05 8.48 -21.47
C GLY A 30 -8.82 9.11 -20.80
N ALA A 31 -8.52 8.75 -19.55
CA ALA A 31 -7.29 9.14 -18.86
C ALA A 31 -6.22 8.02 -18.94
N ASN A 32 -4.96 8.42 -19.19
CA ASN A 32 -3.78 7.55 -19.37
C ASN A 32 -2.72 7.79 -18.26
N PHE A 33 -3.14 8.19 -17.06
CA PHE A 33 -2.25 8.39 -15.90
C PHE A 33 -1.79 7.05 -15.33
N ASP A 34 -2.65 6.04 -15.26
CA ASP A 34 -2.36 4.68 -14.80
C ASP A 34 -1.08 4.09 -15.44
N PHE A 35 -0.93 4.24 -16.76
CA PHE A 35 0.25 3.80 -17.49
C PHE A 35 1.49 4.62 -17.14
N LYS A 36 1.38 5.94 -17.02
CA LYS A 36 2.50 6.83 -16.63
C LYS A 36 2.98 6.51 -15.23
N VAL A 37 2.05 6.33 -14.29
CA VAL A 37 2.31 5.92 -12.90
C VAL A 37 3.01 4.57 -12.88
N PHE A 38 2.53 3.60 -13.66
CA PHE A 38 3.15 2.28 -13.77
C PHE A 38 4.60 2.38 -14.29
N LEU A 39 4.85 3.14 -15.36
CA LEU A 39 6.21 3.34 -15.87
C LEU A 39 7.12 4.05 -14.87
N GLU A 40 6.59 5.04 -14.14
CA GLU A 40 7.35 5.75 -13.12
C GLU A 40 7.69 4.84 -11.93
N ALA A 41 6.76 4.00 -11.50
CA ALA A 41 7.01 2.98 -10.47
C ALA A 41 8.15 2.04 -10.90
N ARG A 42 8.12 1.57 -12.15
CA ARG A 42 9.18 0.73 -12.72
C ARG A 42 10.54 1.41 -12.65
N ARG A 43 10.62 2.67 -13.10
CA ARG A 43 11.85 3.46 -13.10
C ARG A 43 12.40 3.64 -11.68
N ARG A 44 11.53 3.98 -10.74
CA ARG A 44 11.90 4.26 -9.35
C ARG A 44 12.29 3.01 -8.57
N LEU A 45 11.62 1.88 -8.78
CA LEU A 45 12.02 0.59 -8.17
C LEU A 45 13.45 0.21 -8.56
N ILE A 46 13.79 0.36 -9.85
CA ILE A 46 15.18 0.15 -10.33
C ILE A 46 16.14 1.11 -9.65
N SER A 47 15.78 2.40 -9.52
CA SER A 47 16.63 3.41 -8.91
C SER A 47 16.99 3.14 -7.45
N ILE A 48 16.11 2.44 -6.70
CA ILE A 48 16.37 2.03 -5.32
C ILE A 48 17.04 0.64 -5.23
N GLY A 49 17.52 0.10 -6.36
CA GLY A 49 18.36 -1.10 -6.44
C GLY A 49 17.61 -2.42 -6.65
N PHE A 50 16.32 -2.39 -7.00
CA PHE A 50 15.62 -3.60 -7.43
C PHE A 50 16.02 -4.03 -8.83
N ARG A 51 16.14 -5.35 -9.05
CA ARG A 51 16.40 -5.95 -10.36
C ARG A 51 15.13 -6.58 -10.90
N LEU A 52 14.82 -6.32 -12.17
CA LEU A 52 13.70 -6.94 -12.86
C LEU A 52 13.96 -8.44 -13.04
N THR A 53 12.99 -9.28 -12.66
CA THR A 53 13.09 -10.75 -12.74
C THR A 53 12.03 -11.39 -13.64
N ASP A 54 10.87 -10.76 -13.79
CA ASP A 54 9.83 -11.18 -14.75
C ASP A 54 9.15 -9.93 -15.34
N SER A 55 8.66 -10.04 -16.57
CA SER A 55 7.96 -8.96 -17.27
C SER A 55 6.98 -9.53 -18.28
N LYS A 56 5.69 -9.26 -18.06
CA LYS A 56 4.58 -9.65 -18.94
C LYS A 56 3.70 -8.43 -19.21
N ARG A 57 2.69 -8.59 -20.06
CA ARG A 57 1.74 -7.50 -20.33
C ARG A 57 1.02 -7.09 -19.04
N GLY A 58 1.19 -5.84 -18.63
CA GLY A 58 0.58 -5.28 -17.42
C GLY A 58 1.16 -5.81 -16.10
N PHE A 59 2.30 -6.49 -16.12
CA PHE A 59 2.93 -7.06 -14.93
C PHE A 59 4.46 -7.03 -15.02
N VAL A 60 5.10 -6.70 -13.92
CA VAL A 60 6.54 -6.89 -13.74
C VAL A 60 6.85 -7.37 -12.33
N GLU A 61 7.86 -8.21 -12.19
CA GLU A 61 8.39 -8.65 -10.90
C GLU A 61 9.82 -8.15 -10.72
N TYR A 62 10.12 -7.75 -9.49
CA TYR A 62 11.41 -7.27 -9.07
C TYR A 62 11.91 -8.04 -7.85
N GLN A 63 13.23 -8.21 -7.75
CA GLN A 63 13.87 -8.76 -6.57
C GLN A 63 15.08 -7.91 -6.12
N LYS A 64 15.30 -7.90 -4.81
CA LYS A 64 16.47 -7.28 -4.17
C LYS A 64 16.81 -8.04 -2.91
N ILE A 65 18.10 -8.11 -2.56
CA ILE A 65 18.55 -8.50 -1.23
C ILE A 65 19.05 -7.25 -0.53
N PHE A 66 18.64 -7.04 0.71
CA PHE A 66 19.10 -5.93 1.54
C PHE A 66 19.43 -6.43 2.95
N ASN A 67 20.24 -5.66 3.68
CA ASN A 67 20.57 -5.97 5.07
C ASN A 67 19.62 -5.21 6.00
N TYR A 68 19.02 -5.90 6.95
CA TYR A 68 18.17 -5.34 7.99
C TYR A 68 18.52 -5.99 9.33
N ASN A 69 18.95 -5.21 10.32
CA ASN A 69 19.37 -5.71 11.63
C ASN A 69 20.34 -6.91 11.54
N ASN A 70 21.38 -6.78 10.71
CA ASN A 70 22.39 -7.82 10.42
C ASN A 70 21.85 -9.11 9.78
N LYS A 71 20.61 -9.11 9.28
CA LYS A 71 20.02 -10.21 8.52
C LYS A 71 19.89 -9.82 7.05
N ASN A 72 20.14 -10.78 6.16
CA ASN A 72 19.87 -10.60 4.74
C ASN A 72 18.41 -10.93 4.46
N ILE A 73 17.66 -9.94 4.00
CA ILE A 73 16.24 -10.07 3.67
C ILE A 73 16.10 -10.13 2.15
N LYS A 74 15.37 -11.13 1.66
CA LYS A 74 15.01 -11.21 0.24
C LYS A 74 13.68 -10.49 0.00
N ALA A 75 13.73 -9.36 -0.68
CA ALA A 75 12.55 -8.63 -1.12
C ALA A 75 12.10 -9.06 -2.53
N ARG A 76 10.79 -9.25 -2.71
CA ARG A 76 10.15 -9.47 -4.00
C ARG A 76 8.97 -8.52 -4.16
N ILE A 77 9.01 -7.66 -5.17
CA ILE A 77 7.97 -6.68 -5.46
C ILE A 77 7.28 -7.07 -6.77
N ARG A 78 5.98 -7.28 -6.72
CA ARG A 78 5.14 -7.44 -7.91
C ARG A 78 4.44 -6.12 -8.19
N LEU A 79 4.53 -5.63 -9.42
CA LEU A 79 3.88 -4.40 -9.86
C LEU A 79 2.91 -4.73 -11.00
N PHE A 80 1.64 -4.38 -10.80
CA PHE A 80 0.55 -4.66 -11.72
C PHE A 80 -0.06 -3.36 -12.24
N LEU A 81 -0.36 -3.33 -13.54
CA LEU A 81 -1.24 -2.34 -14.16
C LEU A 81 -2.58 -3.01 -14.45
N GLY A 82 -3.58 -2.77 -13.60
CA GLY A 82 -4.86 -3.48 -13.59
C GLY A 82 -5.51 -3.57 -14.97
N ARG A 83 -5.73 -2.42 -15.62
CA ARG A 83 -6.36 -2.33 -16.96
C ARG A 83 -5.70 -3.21 -18.02
N ASN A 84 -4.38 -3.37 -17.96
CA ASN A 84 -3.60 -4.05 -19.00
C ASN A 84 -3.09 -5.43 -18.58
N PHE A 85 -3.43 -5.89 -17.38
CA PHE A 85 -3.01 -7.20 -16.92
C PHE A 85 -3.85 -8.29 -17.59
N SER A 86 -3.18 -9.22 -18.27
CA SER A 86 -3.85 -10.29 -19.02
C SER A 86 -4.24 -11.50 -18.18
N GLY A 87 -3.90 -11.51 -16.88
CA GLY A 87 -4.23 -12.59 -15.96
C GLY A 87 -5.49 -12.32 -15.15
N ASN A 88 -5.78 -13.22 -14.20
CA ASN A 88 -6.90 -13.07 -13.28
C ASN A 88 -6.52 -12.13 -12.13
N LEU A 89 -6.98 -10.87 -12.20
CA LEU A 89 -6.74 -9.88 -11.13
C LEU A 89 -7.32 -10.31 -9.77
N GLN A 90 -8.30 -11.22 -9.74
CA GLN A 90 -9.10 -11.50 -8.53
C GLN A 90 -8.33 -12.47 -7.69
N GLU A 91 -7.88 -13.52 -8.36
CA GLU A 91 -6.97 -14.51 -7.83
C GLU A 91 -5.66 -13.85 -7.41
N THR A 92 -5.09 -12.96 -8.25
CA THR A 92 -3.90 -12.18 -7.90
C THR A 92 -4.10 -11.38 -6.61
N TRP A 93 -5.28 -10.76 -6.46
CA TRP A 93 -5.59 -9.96 -5.27
C TRP A 93 -5.81 -10.82 -4.04
N ARG A 94 -6.56 -11.92 -4.15
CA ARG A 94 -6.76 -12.91 -3.07
C ARG A 94 -5.42 -13.49 -2.61
N GLU A 95 -4.56 -13.90 -3.55
CA GLU A 95 -3.20 -14.36 -3.25
C GLU A 95 -2.38 -13.28 -2.55
N SER A 96 -2.51 -12.03 -2.97
CA SER A 96 -1.78 -10.92 -2.38
C SER A 96 -2.21 -10.69 -0.93
N ILE A 97 -3.51 -10.68 -0.65
CA ILE A 97 -4.02 -10.54 0.72
C ILE A 97 -3.55 -11.66 1.63
N ALA A 98 -3.45 -12.89 1.12
CA ALA A 98 -2.99 -14.01 1.94
C ALA A 98 -1.49 -13.93 2.27
N ASN A 99 -0.65 -13.56 1.30
CA ASN A 99 0.78 -13.89 1.33
C ASN A 99 1.75 -12.70 1.40
N GLU A 100 1.26 -11.47 1.23
CA GLU A 100 2.11 -10.29 1.08
C GLU A 100 2.35 -9.58 2.42
N ASP A 101 3.57 -9.09 2.63
CA ASP A 101 3.91 -8.26 3.79
C ASP A 101 3.45 -6.80 3.55
N LEU A 102 3.53 -6.31 2.31
CA LEU A 102 3.05 -5.00 1.92
C LEU A 102 2.11 -5.08 0.74
N ILE A 103 0.97 -4.43 0.87
CA ILE A 103 -0.04 -4.34 -0.18
C ILE A 103 -0.30 -2.86 -0.44
N TYR A 104 0.12 -2.38 -1.60
CA TYR A 104 -0.13 -1.02 -2.06
C TYR A 104 -1.18 -1.02 -3.15
N LEU A 105 -2.18 -0.15 -2.97
CA LEU A 105 -3.23 0.08 -3.93
C LEU A 105 -3.26 1.54 -4.33
N LYS A 106 -3.02 1.82 -5.62
CA LYS A 106 -3.35 3.12 -6.20
C LYS A 106 -4.54 2.98 -7.09
N THR A 107 -5.62 3.71 -6.81
CA THR A 107 -6.77 3.68 -7.71
C THR A 107 -7.70 4.88 -7.55
N HIS A 108 -8.68 4.99 -8.44
CA HIS A 108 -9.83 5.86 -8.27
C HIS A 108 -10.85 5.24 -7.30
N ALA A 109 -11.30 6.06 -6.36
CA ALA A 109 -12.52 5.81 -5.62
C ALA A 109 -13.71 5.88 -6.58
N GLY A 110 -14.44 4.78 -6.73
CA GLY A 110 -15.71 4.78 -7.45
C GLY A 110 -16.78 5.58 -6.69
N TYR A 111 -17.94 5.82 -7.31
CA TYR A 111 -19.10 6.35 -6.60
C TYR A 111 -19.54 5.36 -5.51
N GLY A 112 -19.65 5.80 -4.25
CA GLY A 112 -20.04 4.96 -3.11
C GLY A 112 -18.88 4.39 -2.30
N LYS A 113 -19.04 3.17 -1.74
CA LYS A 113 -18.04 2.44 -0.92
C LYS A 113 -17.21 1.44 -1.74
N HIS A 114 -17.05 1.71 -3.03
CA HIS A 114 -16.42 0.82 -4.02
C HIS A 114 -15.05 1.37 -4.50
N LEU A 115 -14.02 0.52 -4.55
CA LEU A 115 -12.71 0.83 -5.13
C LEU A 115 -12.61 0.17 -6.50
N SER A 116 -12.41 0.95 -7.55
CA SER A 116 -12.30 0.43 -8.92
C SER A 116 -10.92 -0.18 -9.12
N LEU A 117 -10.82 -1.39 -9.68
CA LEU A 117 -9.55 -1.96 -10.16
C LEU A 117 -9.66 -2.57 -11.56
N SER A 118 -10.89 -2.61 -12.05
CA SER A 118 -11.32 -2.98 -13.37
C SER A 118 -12.54 -2.08 -13.67
N ASP A 119 -13.13 -2.25 -14.85
CA ASP A 119 -14.37 -1.57 -15.20
C ASP A 119 -15.55 -1.97 -14.28
N ASP A 120 -15.39 -3.03 -13.47
CA ASP A 120 -16.27 -3.40 -12.36
C ASP A 120 -15.81 -2.75 -11.05
N VAL A 121 -16.62 -1.84 -10.53
CA VAL A 121 -16.32 -1.06 -9.34
C VAL A 121 -16.44 -1.86 -8.03
N SER A 122 -17.21 -2.95 -7.98
CA SER A 122 -17.41 -3.75 -6.75
C SER A 122 -16.28 -4.73 -6.45
N TYR A 123 -15.50 -5.04 -7.48
CA TYR A 123 -14.53 -6.12 -7.48
C TYR A 123 -13.53 -6.13 -6.32
N PHE A 124 -12.91 -4.99 -6.03
CA PHE A 124 -11.87 -4.92 -5.00
C PHE A 124 -12.44 -5.15 -3.61
N THR A 125 -13.57 -4.50 -3.33
CA THR A 125 -14.20 -4.59 -2.02
C THR A 125 -14.55 -6.04 -1.73
N ASP A 126 -15.10 -6.79 -2.70
CA ASP A 126 -15.50 -8.17 -2.47
C ASP A 126 -14.31 -9.14 -2.41
N ALA A 127 -13.34 -9.01 -3.31
CA ALA A 127 -12.12 -9.82 -3.26
C ALA A 127 -11.30 -9.56 -1.98
N LEU A 128 -11.40 -8.34 -1.43
CA LEU A 128 -10.85 -8.03 -0.13
C LEU A 128 -11.63 -8.74 0.97
N LYS A 129 -12.96 -8.67 1.03
CA LYS A 129 -13.74 -9.44 2.04
C LYS A 129 -13.36 -10.92 2.03
N GLU A 130 -13.34 -11.54 0.86
CA GLU A 130 -13.02 -12.96 0.68
C GLU A 130 -11.58 -13.29 1.09
N GLY A 131 -10.61 -12.43 0.76
CA GLY A 131 -9.21 -12.65 1.12
C GLY A 131 -8.95 -12.56 2.64
N PHE A 132 -9.79 -11.82 3.36
CA PHE A 132 -9.66 -11.66 4.82
C PHE A 132 -10.22 -12.85 5.60
N ASP A 133 -11.16 -13.59 5.02
CA ASP A 133 -11.70 -14.82 5.58
C ASP A 133 -10.78 -16.05 5.33
N LEU A 134 -9.59 -15.84 4.73
CA LEU A 134 -8.64 -16.91 4.46
C LEU A 134 -7.94 -17.38 5.74
N PRO A 135 -7.91 -18.70 6.03
CA PRO A 135 -7.37 -19.25 7.28
C PRO A 135 -5.86 -19.07 7.43
N ASP A 136 -5.12 -18.95 6.32
CA ASP A 136 -3.65 -18.92 6.29
C ASP A 136 -3.07 -17.52 6.11
N ARG A 137 -3.86 -16.48 6.39
CA ARG A 137 -3.45 -15.09 6.23
C ARG A 137 -2.26 -14.73 7.15
N LYS A 138 -1.33 -13.91 6.64
CA LYS A 138 -0.25 -13.34 7.46
C LYS A 138 -0.77 -12.55 8.66
N LEU A 139 -0.11 -12.74 9.81
CA LEU A 139 -0.46 -12.10 11.08
C LEU A 139 -0.19 -10.58 11.11
N TYR A 140 0.74 -10.11 10.27
CA TYR A 140 1.17 -8.71 10.21
C TYR A 140 1.37 -8.27 8.77
N GLN A 141 0.54 -7.35 8.30
CA GLN A 141 0.61 -6.82 6.93
C GLN A 141 0.48 -5.31 6.94
N LEU A 142 1.18 -4.65 6.00
CA LEU A 142 1.07 -3.22 5.75
C LEU A 142 0.24 -2.96 4.50
N PHE A 143 -0.95 -2.43 4.68
CA PHE A 143 -1.82 -2.01 3.59
C PHE A 143 -1.69 -0.51 3.38
N TYR A 144 -1.37 -0.08 2.16
CA TYR A 144 -1.34 1.33 1.79
C TYR A 144 -2.33 1.61 0.66
N LEU A 145 -3.45 2.26 1.01
CA LEU A 145 -4.47 2.70 0.08
C LEU A 145 -4.23 4.16 -0.33
N ASP A 146 -3.82 4.36 -1.57
CA ASP A 146 -3.61 5.65 -2.23
C ASP A 146 -4.74 5.90 -3.24
N CYS A 147 -5.89 6.26 -2.69
CA CYS A 147 -7.07 6.63 -3.46
C CYS A 147 -7.86 7.68 -2.69
N CYS A 148 -8.64 8.49 -3.39
CA CYS A 148 -9.37 9.57 -2.76
C CYS A 148 -10.42 9.02 -1.77
N LYS A 149 -10.56 9.66 -0.61
CA LYS A 149 -11.41 9.24 0.52
C LYS A 149 -11.11 7.84 1.06
N SER A 150 -9.87 7.34 0.90
CA SER A 150 -9.46 5.99 1.32
C SER A 150 -9.76 5.67 2.79
N GLU A 151 -9.82 6.67 3.68
CA GLU A 151 -10.20 6.49 5.08
C GLU A 151 -11.69 6.15 5.29
N MET A 152 -12.60 6.60 4.40
CA MET A 152 -13.99 6.17 4.45
C MET A 152 -14.07 4.67 4.18
N TYR A 153 -13.29 4.16 3.22
CA TYR A 153 -13.20 2.73 2.95
C TYR A 153 -12.66 1.98 4.16
N TYR A 154 -11.65 2.53 4.84
CA TYR A 154 -11.21 1.95 6.10
C TYR A 154 -12.35 1.82 7.11
N LYS A 155 -12.98 2.96 7.45
CA LYS A 155 -13.97 3.02 8.52
C LYS A 155 -15.23 2.20 8.23
N ASP A 156 -15.68 2.23 6.98
CA ASP A 156 -16.99 1.75 6.58
C ASP A 156 -16.99 0.35 5.97
N VAL A 157 -15.86 -0.09 5.46
CA VAL A 157 -15.73 -1.37 4.74
C VAL A 157 -14.71 -2.25 5.46
N PHE A 158 -13.51 -1.76 5.65
CA PHE A 158 -12.37 -2.58 6.04
C PHE A 158 -12.28 -2.83 7.55
N ARG A 159 -12.67 -1.88 8.40
CA ARG A 159 -12.53 -1.99 9.86
C ARG A 159 -13.11 -3.27 10.46
N ASN A 160 -14.11 -3.89 9.82
CA ASN A 160 -14.69 -5.15 10.30
C ASN A 160 -13.86 -6.39 9.92
N TYR A 161 -13.04 -6.28 8.88
CA TYR A 161 -12.11 -7.33 8.43
C TYR A 161 -10.71 -7.13 9.02
N PHE A 162 -10.34 -5.88 9.27
CA PHE A 162 -9.05 -5.49 9.81
C PHE A 162 -9.16 -5.24 11.31
N GLY A 163 -8.43 -6.03 12.10
CA GLY A 163 -8.34 -5.86 13.56
C GLY A 163 -8.94 -6.97 14.42
N GLY A 164 -8.97 -8.20 13.90
CA GLY A 164 -8.93 -9.41 14.73
C GLY A 164 -7.55 -9.62 15.37
N ASP A 165 -7.22 -10.85 15.77
CA ASP A 165 -5.93 -11.22 16.42
C ASP A 165 -4.67 -11.07 15.52
N GLY A 166 -4.75 -10.29 14.43
CA GLY A 166 -3.67 -9.95 13.50
C GLY A 166 -3.48 -8.42 13.44
N ALA A 167 -2.24 -7.99 13.65
CA ALA A 167 -1.85 -6.61 13.89
C ALA A 167 -1.59 -5.86 12.57
N ASP A 168 -2.62 -5.67 11.75
CA ASP A 168 -2.46 -4.95 10.48
C ASP A 168 -2.06 -3.48 10.69
N LEU A 169 -1.12 -3.02 9.86
CA LEU A 169 -0.84 -1.61 9.66
C LEU A 169 -1.58 -1.12 8.44
N ILE A 170 -2.29 -0.01 8.57
CA ILE A 170 -3.04 0.52 7.44
C ILE A 170 -2.75 1.99 7.27
N LEU A 171 -2.21 2.34 6.10
CA LEU A 171 -1.95 3.67 5.59
C LEU A 171 -3.04 4.03 4.58
N HIS A 172 -3.71 5.14 4.78
CA HIS A 172 -4.75 5.63 3.87
C HIS A 172 -4.49 7.09 3.55
N LYS A 173 -4.66 7.52 2.31
CA LYS A 173 -4.56 8.92 1.88
C LYS A 173 -5.94 9.51 1.54
N TRP A 174 -6.39 10.59 2.20
CA TRP A 174 -7.71 11.17 1.91
C TRP A 174 -7.79 11.85 0.53
N PHE A 175 -6.75 12.57 0.12
CA PHE A 175 -6.68 13.22 -1.19
C PHE A 175 -5.64 12.54 -2.06
N CYS A 176 -5.94 12.28 -3.33
CA CYS A 176 -5.06 11.52 -4.19
C CYS A 176 -4.60 12.39 -5.38
N ASP A 177 -3.29 12.66 -5.46
CA ASP A 177 -2.67 13.04 -6.72
C ASP A 177 -2.42 11.76 -7.52
N TYR A 178 -3.16 11.62 -8.62
CA TYR A 178 -3.14 10.44 -9.47
C TYR A 178 -1.82 10.27 -10.22
N MET A 179 -1.02 11.32 -10.39
CA MET A 179 0.25 11.24 -11.12
C MET A 179 1.43 10.83 -10.23
N ILE A 180 1.29 10.88 -8.91
CA ILE A 180 2.40 10.64 -7.97
C ILE A 180 2.39 9.19 -7.47
N ILE A 181 3.51 8.49 -7.64
CA ILE A 181 3.80 7.16 -7.08
C ILE A 181 5.07 7.15 -6.21
N GLY A 182 5.83 8.24 -6.20
CA GLY A 182 7.10 8.35 -5.48
C GLY A 182 7.03 7.92 -4.01
N PRO A 183 5.99 8.26 -3.26
CA PRO A 183 5.96 8.01 -1.82
C PRO A 183 5.82 6.55 -1.40
N VAL A 184 5.16 5.67 -2.18
CA VAL A 184 5.25 4.22 -1.89
C VAL A 184 6.66 3.70 -2.15
N VAL A 185 7.38 4.26 -3.12
CA VAL A 185 8.78 3.87 -3.36
C VAL A 185 9.68 4.39 -2.25
N VAL A 186 9.43 5.58 -1.72
CA VAL A 186 10.11 6.11 -0.54
C VAL A 186 9.80 5.24 0.68
N LEU A 187 8.53 4.88 0.92
CA LEU A 187 8.14 3.94 1.98
C LEU A 187 8.95 2.65 1.89
N LEU A 188 9.01 2.02 0.71
CA LEU A 188 9.80 0.80 0.49
C LEU A 188 11.29 1.03 0.80
N ARG A 189 11.87 2.14 0.33
CA ARG A 189 13.28 2.48 0.56
C ARG A 189 13.59 2.62 2.05
N GLU A 190 12.77 3.39 2.76
CA GLU A 190 12.97 3.69 4.18
C GLU A 190 12.68 2.48 5.07
N LEU A 191 11.65 1.66 4.74
CA LEU A 191 11.41 0.38 5.40
C LEU A 191 12.62 -0.55 5.27
N MET A 192 13.20 -0.67 4.08
CA MET A 192 14.40 -1.48 3.87
C MET A 192 15.64 -0.93 4.57
N ALA A 193 15.71 0.39 4.77
CA ALA A 193 16.79 1.04 5.52
C ALA A 193 16.65 0.87 7.04
N GLY A 194 15.47 0.44 7.51
CA GLY A 194 15.15 0.38 8.94
C GLY A 194 14.99 1.74 9.59
N SER A 195 14.55 2.72 8.81
CA SER A 195 14.20 4.05 9.28
C SER A 195 13.05 3.98 10.30
N ASP A 196 13.08 4.87 11.29
CA ASP A 196 11.95 5.03 12.22
C ASP A 196 10.72 5.64 11.52
N PHE A 197 9.58 5.61 12.22
CA PHE A 197 8.31 6.06 11.67
C PHE A 197 8.36 7.54 11.27
N GLU A 198 8.94 8.38 12.12
CA GLU A 198 9.08 9.83 11.92
C GLU A 198 9.92 10.13 10.66
N THR A 199 11.00 9.38 10.43
CA THR A 199 11.84 9.49 9.24
C THR A 199 11.09 9.04 7.99
N ILE A 200 10.41 7.89 8.03
CA ILE A 200 9.57 7.40 6.93
C ILE A 200 8.55 8.47 6.52
N VAL A 201 7.82 8.98 7.52
CA VAL A 201 6.83 10.05 7.38
C VAL A 201 7.44 11.30 6.72
N SER A 202 8.56 11.78 7.27
CA SER A 202 9.22 12.98 6.77
C SER A 202 9.65 12.82 5.31
N LYS A 203 10.29 11.69 4.96
CA LYS A 203 10.72 11.42 3.59
C LYS A 203 9.57 11.26 2.61
N MET A 204 8.47 10.63 3.03
CA MET A 204 7.27 10.55 2.19
C MET A 204 6.65 11.93 1.94
N ASN A 205 6.66 12.81 2.95
CA ASN A 205 6.19 14.20 2.80
C ASN A 205 7.09 15.03 1.88
N GLU A 206 8.42 14.91 2.00
CA GLU A 206 9.39 15.55 1.10
C GLU A 206 9.11 15.18 -0.37
N GLU A 207 8.85 13.90 -0.64
CA GLU A 207 8.56 13.40 -1.98
C GLU A 207 7.19 13.88 -2.51
N TYR A 208 6.21 14.08 -1.62
CA TYR A 208 4.91 14.63 -2.01
C TYR A 208 4.93 16.15 -2.22
N GLY A 209 5.84 16.88 -1.55
CA GLY A 209 5.87 18.35 -1.56
C GLY A 209 4.78 19.03 -0.72
N ILE A 210 3.86 18.26 -0.11
CA ILE A 210 2.84 18.73 0.83
C ILE A 210 2.84 17.77 2.04
N PRO A 211 2.75 18.25 3.30
CA PRO A 211 2.71 17.39 4.47
C PRO A 211 1.45 16.52 4.52
N HIS A 212 1.61 15.21 4.38
CA HIS A 212 0.55 14.20 4.45
C HIS A 212 0.58 13.41 5.76
N PHE A 213 1.46 13.68 6.71
CA PHE A 213 1.46 13.05 8.02
C PHE A 213 1.79 14.13 9.05
N ASP A 214 0.94 14.30 10.06
CA ASP A 214 1.22 15.20 11.19
C ASP A 214 1.20 14.43 12.52
N VAL A 215 2.12 14.76 13.41
CA VAL A 215 2.36 14.01 14.65
C VAL A 215 1.51 14.57 15.81
N GLU A 216 1.00 15.80 15.71
CA GLU A 216 0.16 16.44 16.72
C GLU A 216 -1.11 17.03 16.09
N ASP A 217 -2.29 16.57 16.50
CA ASP A 217 -3.57 17.14 16.04
C ASP A 217 -4.45 17.55 17.24
N ASP A 218 -4.92 18.81 17.27
CA ASP A 218 -6.14 19.24 17.99
C ASP A 218 -6.82 20.46 17.31
N PRO A 219 -7.98 20.93 17.79
CA PRO A 219 -9.29 20.68 17.22
C PRO A 219 -9.73 21.71 16.16
N ALA A 220 -8.86 22.62 15.73
CA ALA A 220 -9.16 23.70 14.78
C ALA A 220 -8.57 23.46 13.37
N ASP A 221 -7.67 22.48 13.21
CA ASP A 221 -7.05 22.06 11.94
C ASP A 221 -8.00 21.32 10.99
N LYS A 222 -9.31 21.54 11.18
CA LYS A 222 -10.46 20.83 10.61
C LYS A 222 -10.99 21.43 9.30
N ARG A 223 -10.31 22.40 8.69
CA ARG A 223 -10.81 23.10 7.48
C ARG A 223 -9.84 22.91 6.31
N LEU A 224 -10.06 21.80 5.61
CA LEU A 224 -9.60 21.35 4.28
C LEU A 224 -8.47 20.32 4.11
N ASP A 225 -7.63 20.01 5.11
CA ASP A 225 -6.57 18.99 4.92
C ASP A 225 -6.80 17.73 5.77
N ARG A 226 -7.01 16.58 5.12
CA ARG A 226 -7.07 15.27 5.78
C ARG A 226 -5.91 14.43 5.26
N LYS A 227 -5.07 14.03 6.20
CA LYS A 227 -3.72 13.50 6.01
C LYS A 227 -3.71 11.98 6.03
N MET A 228 -2.61 11.39 5.57
CA MET A 228 -2.36 9.98 5.61
C MET A 228 -2.44 9.44 7.05
N VAL A 229 -3.28 8.44 7.30
CA VAL A 229 -3.50 7.91 8.66
C VAL A 229 -2.92 6.52 8.76
N THR A 230 -2.12 6.28 9.80
CA THR A 230 -1.67 4.94 10.19
C THR A 230 -2.57 4.38 11.29
N TYR A 231 -3.25 3.27 11.00
CA TYR A 231 -3.89 2.45 12.03
C TYR A 231 -2.93 1.32 12.38
N SER A 232 -2.54 1.23 13.66
CA SER A 232 -1.78 0.11 14.22
C SER A 232 -2.54 -0.37 15.44
N ILE A 233 -2.99 -1.61 15.45
CA ILE A 233 -3.65 -2.16 16.63
C ILE A 233 -2.58 -2.63 17.59
N SER A 234 -2.42 -1.85 18.67
CA SER A 234 -1.79 -2.28 19.91
C SER A 234 -2.49 -3.55 20.40
N GLN A 235 -1.74 -4.64 20.54
CA GLN A 235 -2.16 -5.69 21.46
C GLN A 235 -2.35 -5.03 22.84
N LYS A 236 -3.48 -5.34 23.49
CA LYS A 236 -3.54 -5.21 24.95
C LYS A 236 -2.48 -6.10 25.57
#